data_AF-A0A3P7K5A7-F1
#
_entry.id   AF-A0A3P7K5A7-F1
#
_cell.length_a   1.000
_cell.length_b   1.000
_cell.length_c   1.000
_cell.angle_alpha   90.00
_cell.angle_beta   90.00
_cell.angle_gamma   90.00
#
_symmetry.space_group_name_H-M   'P 1'
#
loop_
_entity.id
_entity.type
_entity.pdbx_description
1 polymer ?
#
loop_
_entity_poly.entity_id
_entity_poly.type
_entity_poly.pdbx_seq_one_letter_code
_entity_poly.pdbx_strand_id
1 'polypeptide(L)'
;NNFTQRWESEGAAFAVYFEGEKVVDLWGGYADSTSHRKWKNDTMTLLFSCTKSICGICFAMLVDRGQVSYKDLVIKYWPEFGQNDKENITIEMLLSHQV
;
A
#
# COMPACT_ATOMS: atom_id res chain seq x y z
N ASN A 1 3.22 21.27 17.94
CA ASN A 1 3.35 20.00 17.19
C ASN A 1 4.38 20.19 16.08
N ASN A 2 4.73 19.13 15.34
CA ASN A 2 5.80 19.19 14.32
C ASN A 2 5.57 20.30 13.27
N PHE A 3 4.31 20.62 12.95
CA PHE A 3 3.94 21.68 12.03
C PHE A 3 4.20 23.08 12.59
N THR A 4 3.82 23.35 13.85
CA THR A 4 4.05 24.67 14.47
C THR A 4 5.53 24.95 14.73
N GLN A 5 6.32 23.89 14.95
CA GLN A 5 7.78 23.96 15.13
C GLN A 5 8.55 23.92 13.80
N ARG A 6 7.86 23.82 12.65
CA ARG A 6 8.42 23.75 11.29
C ARG A 6 9.41 22.59 11.06
N TRP A 7 9.23 21.48 11.79
CA TRP A 7 9.96 20.23 11.51
C TRP A 7 9.35 19.47 10.34
N GLU A 8 8.05 19.66 10.09
CA GLU A 8 7.36 19.24 8.88
C GLU A 8 7.00 20.50 8.08
N SER A 9 7.57 20.66 6.88
CA SER A 9 7.37 21.83 6.03
C SER A 9 6.07 21.77 5.25
N GLU A 10 5.55 20.56 5.02
CA GLU A 10 4.31 20.31 4.29
C GLU A 10 3.19 19.95 5.26
N GLY A 11 2.30 19.04 4.87
CA GLY A 11 1.28 18.48 5.72
C GLY A 11 1.38 16.97 5.83
N ALA A 12 0.79 16.45 6.89
CA ALA A 12 0.75 15.02 7.16
C ALA A 12 -0.48 14.67 7.99
N ALA A 13 -0.82 13.38 7.98
CA ALA A 13 -1.80 12.78 8.86
C ALA A 13 -1.19 11.54 9.55
N PHE A 14 -1.64 11.26 10.77
CA PHE A 14 -1.18 10.15 11.58
C PHE A 14 -2.32 9.64 12.45
N ALA A 15 -2.51 8.32 12.45
CA ALA A 15 -3.50 7.65 13.28
C ALA A 15 -2.90 6.43 13.98
N VAL A 16 -3.35 6.16 15.19
CA VAL A 16 -2.99 4.96 15.96
C VAL A 16 -4.28 4.27 16.38
N TYR A 17 -4.32 2.96 16.14
CA TYR A 17 -5.37 2.08 16.63
C TYR A 17 -4.79 1.19 17.74
N PHE A 18 -5.52 1.07 18.84
CA PHE A 18 -5.21 0.16 19.94
C PHE A 18 -6.46 -0.66 20.23
N GLU A 19 -6.35 -1.99 20.18
CA GLU A 19 -7.48 -2.91 20.38
C GLU A 19 -8.68 -2.63 19.47
N GLY A 20 -8.43 -2.21 18.22
CA GLY A 20 -9.48 -1.87 17.24
C GLY A 20 -10.03 -0.45 17.37
N GLU A 21 -9.71 0.27 18.45
CA GLU A 21 -10.18 1.64 18.69
C GLU A 21 -9.16 2.69 18.24
N LYS A 22 -9.64 3.76 17.59
CA LYS A 22 -8.79 4.87 17.13
C LYS A 22 -8.46 5.80 18.29
N VAL A 23 -7.29 5.61 18.90
CA VAL A 23 -6.84 6.36 20.08
C VAL A 23 -6.05 7.63 19.73
N VAL A 24 -5.51 7.72 18.51
CA VAL A 24 -4.87 8.93 17.98
C VAL A 24 -5.40 9.17 16.57
N ASP A 25 -5.78 10.41 16.29
CA ASP A 25 -6.19 10.89 14.96
C ASP A 25 -5.73 12.35 14.80
N LEU A 26 -4.64 12.55 14.07
CA LEU A 26 -3.99 13.84 13.93
C LEU A 26 -3.75 14.16 12.47
N TRP A 27 -3.88 15.43 12.11
CA TRP A 27 -3.47 15.96 10.83
C TRP A 27 -3.07 17.44 10.96
N GLY A 28 -2.33 17.96 9.98
CA GLY A 28 -1.96 19.36 9.98
C GLY A 28 -1.03 19.74 8.83
N GLY A 29 -0.62 21.00 8.81
CA GLY A 29 0.21 21.56 7.75
C GLY A 29 -0.59 21.95 6.49
N TYR A 30 0.03 21.81 5.33
CA TYR A 30 -0.54 22.16 4.04
C TYR A 30 -0.73 20.92 3.17
N ALA A 31 -1.89 20.82 2.51
CA ALA A 31 -2.11 19.85 1.44
C ALA A 31 -1.44 20.27 0.12
N ASP A 32 -1.18 21.58 -0.01
CA ASP A 32 -0.36 22.18 -1.05
C ASP A 32 0.16 23.51 -0.50
N SER A 33 1.47 23.57 -0.21
CA SER A 33 2.12 24.75 0.34
C SER A 33 2.18 25.91 -0.66
N THR A 34 2.21 25.63 -1.98
CA THR A 34 2.32 26.64 -3.04
C THR A 34 1.04 27.45 -3.22
N SER A 35 -0.13 26.82 -3.05
CA SER A 35 -1.44 27.47 -3.08
C SER A 35 -1.98 27.81 -1.69
N HIS A 36 -1.17 27.60 -0.64
CA HIS A 36 -1.56 27.75 0.77
C HIS A 36 -2.80 26.94 1.18
N ARG A 37 -3.10 25.85 0.47
CA ARG A 37 -4.23 24.98 0.78
C ARG A 37 -3.92 24.15 2.03
N LYS A 38 -4.74 24.33 3.07
CA LYS A 38 -4.58 23.62 4.35
C LYS A 38 -4.94 22.15 4.25
N TRP A 39 -4.25 21.32 5.03
CA TRP A 39 -4.62 19.94 5.25
C TRP A 39 -5.97 19.85 6.00
N LYS A 40 -6.85 18.97 5.55
CA LYS A 40 -8.14 18.63 6.15
C LYS A 40 -8.17 17.15 6.53
N ASN A 41 -9.10 16.76 7.40
CA ASN A 41 -9.24 15.36 7.84
C ASN A 41 -9.43 14.35 6.67
N ASP A 42 -9.96 14.81 5.54
CA ASP A 42 -10.26 14.04 4.33
C ASP A 42 -9.25 14.25 3.20
N THR A 43 -8.12 14.90 3.48
CA THR A 43 -7.09 15.13 2.47
C THR A 43 -6.47 13.80 2.03
N MET A 44 -6.68 13.46 0.75
CA MET A 44 -6.06 12.29 0.14
C MET A 44 -4.60 12.54 -0.22
N THR A 45 -3.78 11.50 -0.07
CA THR A 45 -2.37 11.47 -0.47
C THR A 45 -2.06 10.22 -1.31
N LEU A 46 -0.94 10.23 -2.01
CA LEU A 46 -0.43 9.08 -2.74
C LEU A 46 0.13 8.04 -1.77
N LEU A 47 -0.35 6.80 -1.87
CA LEU A 47 0.09 5.69 -1.01
C LEU A 47 1.42 5.05 -1.45
N PHE A 48 1.87 5.32 -2.68
CA PHE A 48 3.05 4.71 -3.29
C PHE A 48 3.10 3.18 -3.04
N SER A 49 4.23 2.67 -2.55
CA SER A 49 4.43 1.24 -2.31
C SER A 49 3.54 0.63 -1.22
N CYS A 50 2.85 1.43 -0.38
CA CYS A 50 1.84 0.88 0.53
C CYS A 50 0.72 0.16 -0.24
N THR A 51 0.53 0.50 -1.52
CA THR A 51 -0.38 -0.20 -2.44
C THR A 51 -0.04 -1.69 -2.58
N LYS A 52 1.24 -2.09 -2.43
CA LYS A 52 1.65 -3.51 -2.49
C LYS A 52 1.01 -4.33 -1.37
N SER A 53 0.88 -3.77 -0.17
CA SER A 53 0.21 -4.44 0.95
C SER A 53 -1.27 -4.68 0.65
N ILE A 54 -1.95 -3.70 0.04
CA ILE A 54 -3.34 -3.84 -0.42
C ILE A 54 -3.43 -4.96 -1.48
N CYS A 55 -2.50 -4.97 -2.45
CA CYS A 55 -2.43 -6.03 -3.45
C CYS A 55 -2.22 -7.42 -2.81
N GLY A 56 -1.35 -7.52 -1.80
CA GLY A 56 -1.15 -8.76 -1.03
C GLY A 56 -2.42 -9.25 -0.37
N ILE A 57 -3.24 -8.35 0.20
CA ILE A 57 -4.57 -8.69 0.77
C ILE A 57 -5.50 -9.20 -0.33
N CYS A 58 -5.53 -8.57 -1.51
CA CYS A 58 -6.33 -9.06 -2.63
C CYS A 58 -5.96 -10.50 -3.01
N PHE A 59 -4.67 -10.83 -3.07
CA PHE A 59 -4.22 -12.21 -3.30
C PHE A 59 -4.63 -13.16 -2.17
N ALA A 60 -4.49 -12.74 -0.91
CA ALA A 60 -4.93 -13.55 0.24
C ALA A 60 -6.44 -13.86 0.16
N MET A 61 -7.26 -12.89 -0.24
CA MET A 61 -8.70 -13.10 -0.46
C MET A 61 -8.99 -14.07 -1.62
N LEU A 62 -8.22 -14.01 -2.71
CA LEU A 62 -8.36 -14.96 -3.84
C LEU A 62 -7.97 -16.39 -3.42
N VAL A 63 -6.93 -16.51 -2.60
CA VAL A 63 -6.48 -17.80 -2.04
C VAL A 63 -7.51 -18.38 -1.09
N ASP A 64 -8.05 -17.58 -0.16
CA ASP A 64 -9.11 -17.97 0.76
C ASP A 64 -10.36 -18.49 0.01
N ARG A 65 -10.68 -17.86 -1.13
CA ARG A 65 -11.79 -18.27 -2.00
C ARG A 65 -11.48 -19.48 -2.90
N GLY A 66 -10.28 -20.04 -2.83
CA GLY A 66 -9.84 -21.16 -3.67
C GLY A 66 -9.70 -20.82 -5.16
N GLN A 67 -9.62 -19.55 -5.53
CA GLN A 67 -9.49 -19.10 -6.92
C GLN A 67 -8.03 -19.13 -7.40
N VAL A 68 -7.09 -19.02 -6.46
CA VAL A 68 -5.65 -18.99 -6.69
C VAL A 68 -4.95 -19.78 -5.60
N SER A 69 -3.81 -20.40 -5.91
CA SER A 69 -2.86 -20.94 -4.94
C SER A 69 -1.55 -20.16 -5.01
N TYR A 70 -0.90 -19.91 -3.86
CA TYR A 70 0.44 -19.31 -3.85
C TYR A 70 1.48 -20.13 -4.63
N LYS A 71 1.25 -21.44 -4.75
CA LYS A 71 2.09 -22.36 -5.53
C LYS A 71 1.75 -22.38 -7.01
N ASP A 72 0.69 -21.71 -7.44
CA ASP A 72 0.40 -21.60 -8.86
C ASP A 72 1.54 -20.85 -9.56
N LEU A 73 1.90 -21.34 -10.74
CA LEU A 73 2.79 -20.62 -11.64
C LEU A 73 2.08 -19.39 -12.19
N VAL A 74 2.77 -18.26 -12.29
CA VAL A 74 2.20 -17.02 -12.87
C VAL A 74 1.70 -17.27 -14.29
N ILE A 75 2.39 -18.12 -15.05
CA ILE A 75 2.02 -18.50 -16.42
C ILE A 75 0.66 -19.19 -16.55
N LYS A 76 0.11 -19.76 -15.47
CA LYS A 76 -1.26 -20.31 -15.44
C LYS A 76 -2.29 -19.22 -15.73
N TYR A 77 -2.01 -17.98 -15.34
CA TYR A 77 -2.90 -16.83 -15.46
C TYR A 77 -2.43 -15.84 -16.53
N TRP A 78 -1.13 -15.75 -16.76
CA TRP A 78 -0.51 -14.86 -17.74
C TRP A 78 0.60 -15.60 -18.52
N PRO A 79 0.26 -16.34 -19.58
CA PRO A 79 1.21 -17.18 -20.30
C PRO A 79 2.44 -16.45 -20.82
N GLU A 80 2.28 -15.21 -21.31
CA GLU A 80 3.37 -14.39 -21.86
C GLU A 80 4.40 -13.99 -20.78
N PHE A 81 4.05 -14.07 -19.48
CA PHE A 81 5.00 -13.85 -18.40
C PHE A 81 6.18 -14.82 -18.44
N GLY A 82 5.99 -16.02 -18.98
CA GLY A 82 7.00 -17.09 -19.02
C GLY A 82 8.22 -16.79 -19.88
N GLN A 83 8.21 -15.72 -20.68
CA GLN A 83 9.36 -15.32 -21.50
C GLN A 83 10.58 -14.97 -20.64
N ASN A 84 11.78 -15.13 -21.20
CA ASN A 84 13.06 -14.87 -20.50
C ASN A 84 13.18 -15.70 -19.20
N ASP A 85 12.99 -17.02 -19.33
CA ASP A 85 13.22 -18.01 -18.27
C ASP A 85 12.36 -17.81 -16.99
N LYS A 86 11.13 -17.31 -17.16
CA LYS A 86 10.18 -17.01 -16.06
C LYS A 86 9.04 -18.01 -15.93
N GLU A 87 9.08 -19.12 -16.66
CA GLU A 87 8.01 -20.12 -16.71
C GLU A 87 7.77 -20.82 -15.36
N ASN A 88 8.78 -20.87 -14.49
CA ASN A 88 8.71 -21.54 -13.19
C ASN A 88 8.42 -20.59 -12.01
N ILE A 89 8.15 -19.31 -12.28
CA ILE A 89 7.87 -18.32 -11.22
C ILE A 89 6.48 -18.55 -10.64
N THR A 90 6.42 -18.72 -9.33
CA THR A 90 5.16 -18.85 -8.58
C THR A 90 4.61 -17.50 -8.14
N ILE A 91 3.32 -17.47 -7.80
CA ILE A 91 2.69 -16.30 -7.19
C ILE A 91 3.36 -15.94 -5.85
N GLU A 92 3.79 -16.94 -5.07
CA GLU A 92 4.58 -16.72 -3.85
C GLU A 92 5.86 -15.92 -4.14
N MET A 93 6.68 -16.38 -5.09
CA MET A 93 7.93 -15.71 -5.47
C MET A 93 7.69 -14.26 -5.90
N LEU A 94 6.63 -14.02 -6.68
CA LEU A 94 6.23 -12.69 -7.14
C LEU A 94 5.87 -11.76 -5.96
N LEU A 95 5.07 -12.25 -5.02
CA LEU A 95 4.61 -11.46 -3.85
C LEU A 95 5.72 -11.26 -2.81
N SER A 96 6.67 -12.19 -2.72
CA SER A 96 7.79 -12.12 -1.77
C SER A 96 9.07 -11.51 -2.36
N HIS A 97 9.03 -10.97 -3.59
CA HIS A 97 10.18 -10.38 -4.26
C HIS A 97 11.39 -11.31 -4.42
N GLN A 98 11.15 -12.55 -4.88
CA GLN A 98 12.17 -13.57 -5.13
C GLN A 98 12.36 -13.90 -6.62
N VAL A 99 11.93 -12.99 -7.50
CA VAL A 99 11.99 -13.11 -8.97
C VAL A 99 13.19 -12.36 -9.51
#